data_AF-A0A933M215-F1
#
_entry.id   AF-A0A933M215-F1
#
_cell.length_a   1.000
_cell.length_b   1.000
_cell.length_c   1.000
_cell.angle_alpha   90.00
_cell.angle_beta   90.00
_cell.angle_gamma   90.00
#
_symmetry.space_group_name_H-M   'P 1'
#
loop_
_entity.id
_entity.type
_entity.pdbx_description
1 polymer ?
#
loop_
_entity_poly.entity_id
_entity_poly.type
_entity_poly.pdbx_seq_one_letter_code
_entity_poly.pdbx_strand_id
1 'polypeptide(L)'
;MHLKKVDRLRKIVAGVAFEMAVRRWLENESVPYQRLGATPFTEVDKFDLAIGGRRCDLKSHLIYNRFKIKSLHEDPSWALEAQALIPEDQFDSMRMEENDLYIFGFVTGLEARHSSETEKALAKNLPAFLVYTPPSLWVNGHEWKPLGEIALKTNESEPITIEVGGQDANRSAIHERVRLLPRTRATLSQRFYSLLYVAVPRSPRGDIGLHSSTLDQTHIIAPSDWGNIWIYGQRVYVCGWMTKSDFRAASHKLPAGSPVKQYTHTSTANRAMPIRDLRQMSELVEIAKRHIMKT
;
A
#
# COMPACT_ATOMS: atom_id res chain seq x y z
N MET A 1 5.53 7.65 15.37
CA MET A 1 4.57 6.60 15.77
C MET A 1 4.54 5.53 14.69
N HIS A 2 5.10 4.34 14.93
CA HIS A 2 5.09 3.25 13.95
C HIS A 2 3.65 2.69 13.83
N LEU A 3 3.03 2.82 12.66
CA LEU A 3 1.77 2.15 12.34
C LEU A 3 1.95 0.63 12.54
N LYS A 4 0.91 -0.05 13.04
CA LYS A 4 0.89 -1.52 13.01
C LYS A 4 1.15 -1.97 11.56
N LYS A 5 1.99 -2.99 11.36
CA LYS A 5 2.47 -3.40 10.03
C LYS A 5 1.34 -3.62 9.03
N VAL A 6 0.21 -4.18 9.47
CA VAL A 6 -1.00 -4.40 8.66
C VAL A 6 -1.67 -3.10 8.22
N ASP A 7 -1.74 -2.08 9.08
CA ASP A 7 -2.32 -0.78 8.70
C ASP A 7 -1.48 -0.07 7.64
N ARG A 8 -0.14 -0.24 7.71
CA ARG A 8 0.74 0.23 6.63
C ARG A 8 0.45 -0.51 5.32
N LEU A 9 0.26 -1.84 5.36
CA LEU A 9 -0.08 -2.61 4.16
C LEU A 9 -1.41 -2.19 3.56
N ARG A 10 -2.45 -1.91 4.37
CA ARG A 10 -3.72 -1.37 3.85
C ARG A 10 -3.55 -0.03 3.14
N LYS A 11 -2.71 0.87 3.68
CA LYS A 11 -2.36 2.12 3.00
C LYS A 11 -1.65 1.87 1.66
N ILE A 12 -0.77 0.88 1.58
CA ILE A 12 -0.12 0.48 0.33
C ILE A 12 -1.15 -0.06 -0.66
N VAL A 13 -2.07 -0.94 -0.23
CA VAL A 13 -3.16 -1.44 -1.09
C VAL A 13 -4.00 -0.29 -1.64
N ALA A 14 -4.33 0.70 -0.82
CA ALA A 14 -5.02 1.91 -1.28
C ALA A 14 -4.18 2.70 -2.30
N GLY A 15 -2.88 2.89 -2.05
CA GLY A 15 -1.97 3.53 -3.00
C GLY A 15 -1.94 2.84 -4.37
N VAL A 16 -1.80 1.51 -4.38
CA VAL A 16 -1.82 0.70 -5.60
C VAL A 16 -3.18 0.81 -6.31
N ALA A 17 -4.29 0.76 -5.58
CA ALA A 17 -5.62 0.94 -6.16
C ALA A 17 -5.79 2.32 -6.81
N PHE A 18 -5.23 3.36 -6.19
CA PHE A 18 -5.22 4.72 -6.73
C PHE A 18 -4.39 4.81 -8.01
N GLU A 19 -3.15 4.30 -8.02
CA GLU A 19 -2.29 4.26 -9.19
C GLU A 19 -2.97 3.54 -10.37
N MET A 20 -3.55 2.36 -10.12
CA MET A 20 -4.27 1.59 -11.13
C MET A 20 -5.46 2.39 -11.70
N ALA A 21 -6.19 3.13 -10.87
CA ALA A 21 -7.30 3.96 -11.32
C ALA A 21 -6.84 5.15 -12.17
N VAL A 22 -5.76 5.84 -11.77
CA VAL A 22 -5.16 6.93 -12.55
C VAL A 22 -4.69 6.42 -13.91
N ARG A 23 -4.02 5.26 -13.95
CA ARG A 23 -3.57 4.64 -15.20
C ARG A 23 -4.71 4.29 -16.14
N ARG A 24 -5.76 3.65 -15.61
CA ARG A 24 -6.96 3.33 -16.39
C ARG A 24 -7.65 4.60 -16.93
N TRP A 25 -7.67 5.67 -16.14
CA TRP A 25 -8.21 6.95 -16.60
C TRP A 25 -7.36 7.56 -17.73
N LEU A 26 -6.03 7.55 -17.61
CA LEU A 26 -5.12 8.02 -18.67
C LEU A 26 -5.28 7.21 -19.96
N GLU A 27 -5.45 5.88 -19.86
CA GLU A 27 -5.72 5.00 -21.00
C GLU A 27 -7.02 5.38 -21.70
N ASN A 28 -8.10 5.61 -20.95
CA ASN A 28 -9.38 6.04 -21.49
C ASN A 28 -9.28 7.42 -22.18
N GLU A 29 -8.50 8.35 -21.62
CA GLU A 29 -8.26 9.68 -22.19
C GLU A 29 -7.24 9.67 -23.35
N SER A 30 -6.70 8.50 -23.70
CA SER A 30 -5.65 8.32 -24.71
C SER A 30 -4.40 9.17 -24.41
N VAL A 31 -4.02 9.25 -23.14
CA VAL A 31 -2.80 9.93 -22.69
C VAL A 31 -1.69 8.91 -22.47
N PRO A 32 -0.59 8.94 -23.24
CA PRO A 32 0.54 8.08 -22.99
C PRO A 32 1.22 8.46 -21.67
N TYR A 33 1.65 7.43 -20.96
CA TYR A 33 2.42 7.56 -19.74
C TYR A 33 3.52 6.50 -19.71
N GLN A 34 4.61 6.80 -19.02
CA GLN A 34 5.67 5.83 -18.76
C GLN A 34 5.54 5.31 -17.33
N ARG A 35 5.74 4.01 -17.15
CA ARG A 35 5.90 3.41 -15.83
C ARG A 35 7.37 3.50 -15.47
N LEU A 36 7.71 4.20 -14.39
CA LEU A 36 9.10 4.32 -13.95
C LEU A 36 9.58 3.12 -13.09
N GLY A 37 8.91 1.97 -13.27
CA GLY A 37 9.13 0.71 -12.56
C GLY A 37 8.22 0.59 -11.33
N ALA A 38 7.50 -0.52 -11.20
CA ALA A 38 6.81 -0.83 -9.96
C ALA A 38 7.88 -1.09 -8.89
N THR A 39 8.05 -0.17 -7.95
CA THR A 39 8.99 -0.36 -6.85
C THR A 39 8.50 -1.53 -6.00
N PRO A 40 9.27 -2.62 -5.82
CA PRO A 40 8.91 -3.64 -4.85
C PRO A 40 8.69 -2.97 -3.49
N PHE A 41 7.71 -3.39 -2.68
CA PHE A 41 7.43 -2.77 -1.38
C PHE A 41 8.61 -2.80 -0.38
N THR A 42 9.67 -3.53 -0.74
CA THR A 42 10.96 -3.67 -0.06
C THR A 42 11.98 -2.60 -0.45
N GLU A 43 11.80 -1.92 -1.57
CA GLU A 43 12.65 -0.82 -2.03
C GLU A 43 12.06 0.54 -1.62
N VAL A 44 12.93 1.55 -1.63
CA VAL A 44 12.54 2.93 -1.43
C VAL A 44 11.72 3.39 -2.63
N ASP A 45 10.46 3.81 -2.37
CA ASP A 45 9.49 4.25 -3.39
C ASP A 45 10.14 5.10 -4.49
N LYS A 46 10.12 4.58 -5.72
CA LYS A 46 10.42 5.30 -6.96
C LYS A 46 9.09 5.74 -7.58
N PHE A 47 9.11 6.90 -8.23
CA PHE A 47 7.97 7.59 -8.84
C PHE A 47 7.00 6.65 -9.54
N ASP A 48 5.71 6.92 -9.39
CA ASP A 48 4.68 6.01 -9.87
C ASP A 48 4.57 6.05 -11.39
N LEU A 49 4.63 7.24 -11.98
CA LEU A 49 4.36 7.48 -13.41
C LEU A 49 5.21 8.64 -13.96
N ALA A 50 5.34 8.71 -15.29
CA ALA A 50 5.68 9.95 -15.97
C ALA A 50 4.63 10.29 -17.03
N ILE A 51 4.17 11.54 -17.04
CA ILE A 51 3.12 12.06 -17.91
C ILE A 51 3.65 13.30 -18.63
N GLY A 52 3.63 13.32 -19.96
CA GLY A 52 4.15 14.45 -20.74
C GLY A 52 5.62 14.78 -20.46
N GLY A 53 6.45 13.76 -20.20
CA GLY A 53 7.87 13.90 -19.89
C GLY A 53 8.18 14.35 -18.45
N ARG A 54 7.17 14.49 -17.58
CA ARG A 54 7.35 14.90 -16.17
C ARG A 54 7.08 13.73 -15.23
N ARG A 55 7.86 13.61 -14.16
CA ARG A 55 7.63 12.56 -13.15
C ARG A 55 6.43 12.94 -12.30
N CYS A 56 5.67 11.93 -11.89
CA CYS A 56 4.47 12.08 -11.08
C CYS A 56 4.61 11.26 -9.80
N ASP A 57 4.31 11.89 -8.68
CA ASP A 57 4.15 11.26 -7.36
C ASP A 57 2.67 11.29 -6.97
N LEU A 58 2.07 10.12 -6.81
CA LEU A 58 0.66 9.94 -6.56
C LEU A 58 0.39 9.92 -5.05
N LYS A 59 -0.33 10.94 -4.58
CA LYS A 59 -0.71 11.07 -3.16
C LYS A 59 -2.18 10.70 -2.97
N SER A 60 -2.39 9.47 -2.49
CA SER A 60 -3.72 8.98 -2.15
C SER A 60 -4.02 9.05 -0.66
N HIS A 61 -5.30 9.21 -0.33
CA HIS A 61 -5.80 9.28 1.03
C HIS A 61 -6.92 8.25 1.24
N LEU A 62 -6.71 7.29 2.14
CA LEU A 62 -7.68 6.23 2.43
C LEU A 62 -8.74 6.71 3.43
N ILE A 63 -9.99 6.80 2.97
CA ILE A 63 -11.18 7.12 3.77
C ILE A 63 -11.93 5.84 4.11
N TYR A 64 -11.83 5.41 5.36
CA TYR A 64 -12.47 4.18 5.85
C TYR A 64 -13.63 4.41 6.83
N ASN A 65 -13.87 5.67 7.25
CA ASN A 65 -14.99 6.00 8.13
C ASN A 65 -16.31 6.00 7.33
N ARG A 66 -17.29 5.21 7.78
CA ARG A 66 -18.59 5.03 7.10
C ARG A 66 -19.32 6.33 6.78
N PHE A 67 -19.35 7.28 7.72
CA PHE A 67 -20.02 8.56 7.51
C PHE A 67 -19.31 9.39 6.45
N LYS A 68 -17.97 9.50 6.52
CA LYS A 68 -17.19 10.22 5.50
C LYS A 68 -17.27 9.55 4.12
N ILE A 69 -17.26 8.21 4.06
CA ILE A 69 -17.49 7.45 2.83
C ILE A 69 -18.84 7.83 2.24
N LYS A 70 -19.91 7.76 3.04
CA LYS A 70 -21.26 8.11 2.61
C LYS A 70 -21.33 9.55 2.08
N SER A 71 -20.81 10.53 2.85
CA SER A 71 -20.79 11.92 2.42
C SER A 71 -20.05 12.13 1.09
N LEU A 72 -18.88 11.53 0.92
CA LEU A 72 -18.11 11.64 -0.33
C LEU A 72 -18.77 10.92 -1.51
N HIS A 73 -19.51 9.83 -1.25
CA HIS A 73 -20.24 9.09 -2.29
C HIS A 73 -21.52 9.79 -2.74
N GLU A 74 -22.22 10.46 -1.82
CA GLU A 74 -23.43 11.23 -2.11
C GLU A 74 -23.09 12.59 -2.74
N ASP A 75 -22.02 13.25 -2.27
CA ASP A 75 -21.55 14.53 -2.79
C ASP A 75 -20.01 14.54 -2.91
N PRO A 76 -19.47 14.33 -4.13
CA PRO A 76 -18.04 14.40 -4.40
C PRO A 76 -17.41 15.77 -4.07
N SER A 77 -18.19 16.85 -4.04
CA SER A 77 -17.70 18.18 -3.68
C SER A 77 -17.18 18.24 -2.24
N TRP A 78 -17.57 17.28 -1.39
CA TRP A 78 -16.99 17.07 -0.06
C TRP A 78 -15.46 17.07 -0.07
N ALA A 79 -14.85 16.50 -1.12
CA ALA A 79 -13.39 16.42 -1.28
C ALA A 79 -12.74 17.79 -1.46
N LEU A 80 -13.45 18.79 -1.99
CA LEU A 80 -12.90 20.13 -2.27
C LEU A 80 -12.51 20.91 -1.01
N GLU A 81 -13.04 20.53 0.15
CA GLU A 81 -12.69 21.12 1.46
C GLU A 81 -11.67 20.26 2.23
N ALA A 82 -11.30 19.09 1.70
CA ALA A 82 -10.20 18.31 2.24
C ALA A 82 -8.85 18.94 1.87
N GLN A 83 -7.79 18.43 2.47
CA GLN A 83 -6.43 18.92 2.23
C GLN A 83 -5.67 17.98 1.29
N ALA A 84 -4.93 18.52 0.32
CA ALA A 84 -3.82 17.84 -0.33
C ALA A 84 -2.65 17.80 0.67
N LEU A 85 -2.19 16.61 1.05
CA LEU A 85 -1.15 16.45 2.07
C LEU A 85 0.10 15.78 1.50
N ILE A 86 1.27 16.37 1.77
CA ILE A 86 2.57 15.75 1.53
C ILE A 86 3.35 15.76 2.85
N PRO A 87 3.84 14.61 3.35
CA PRO A 87 4.72 14.58 4.51
C PRO A 87 5.95 15.49 4.31
N GLU A 88 6.28 16.29 5.32
CA GLU A 88 7.33 17.32 5.20
C GLU A 88 8.70 16.71 4.84
N ASP A 89 9.02 15.54 5.42
CA ASP A 89 10.22 14.76 5.12
C ASP A 89 10.28 14.26 3.67
N GLN A 90 9.13 13.94 3.07
CA GLN A 90 9.05 13.56 1.66
C GLN A 90 9.16 14.79 0.75
N PHE A 91 8.53 15.89 1.13
CA PHE A 91 8.50 17.12 0.34
C PHE A 91 9.90 17.73 0.17
N ASP A 92 10.66 17.76 1.26
CA ASP A 92 12.02 18.31 1.29
C ASP A 92 13.07 17.36 0.67
N SER A 93 12.66 16.15 0.29
CA SER A 93 13.57 15.22 -0.39
C SER A 93 13.96 15.72 -1.79
N MET A 94 15.20 15.47 -2.18
CA MET A 94 15.71 15.74 -3.54
C MET A 94 15.21 14.75 -4.59
N ARG A 95 14.14 13.98 -4.30
CA ARG A 95 13.60 13.01 -5.26
C ARG A 95 12.91 13.72 -6.42
N MET A 96 12.12 14.75 -6.15
CA MET A 96 11.38 15.48 -7.17
C MET A 96 12.04 16.81 -7.50
N GLU A 97 12.13 17.11 -8.79
CA GLU A 97 12.45 18.43 -9.32
C GLU A 97 11.25 19.37 -9.14
N GLU A 98 11.49 20.67 -9.24
CA GLU A 98 10.46 21.70 -9.11
C GLU A 98 9.31 21.55 -10.14
N ASN A 99 9.61 21.04 -11.34
CA ASN A 99 8.62 20.84 -12.41
C ASN A 99 7.92 19.47 -12.37
N ASP A 100 8.33 18.57 -11.47
CA ASP A 100 7.64 17.29 -11.28
C ASP A 100 6.28 17.50 -10.62
N LEU A 101 5.40 16.53 -10.81
CA LEU A 101 3.98 16.64 -10.52
C LEU A 101 3.60 15.83 -9.27
N TYR A 102 2.76 16.42 -8.43
CA TYR A 102 1.94 15.68 -7.48
C TYR A 102 0.53 15.52 -8.03
N ILE A 103 -0.02 14.32 -7.93
CA ILE A 103 -1.43 14.05 -8.26
C ILE A 103 -2.12 13.55 -6.99
N PHE A 104 -3.23 14.18 -6.62
CA PHE A 104 -3.92 13.92 -5.37
C PHE A 104 -5.25 13.22 -5.58
N GLY A 105 -5.62 12.38 -4.62
CA GLY A 105 -6.95 11.80 -4.60
C GLY A 105 -7.29 11.00 -3.35
N PHE A 106 -8.49 10.43 -3.37
CA PHE A 106 -9.04 9.66 -2.27
C PHE A 106 -9.36 8.25 -2.72
N VAL A 107 -9.10 7.29 -1.85
CA VAL A 107 -9.60 5.93 -1.96
C VAL A 107 -10.59 5.76 -0.81
N THR A 108 -11.83 5.43 -1.11
CA THR A 108 -12.83 5.09 -0.09
C THR A 108 -12.95 3.59 0.00
N GLY A 109 -13.21 3.06 1.19
CA GLY A 109 -13.55 1.65 1.34
C GLY A 109 -13.57 1.20 2.79
N LEU A 110 -14.30 0.14 3.07
CA LEU A 110 -14.39 -0.41 4.43
C LEU A 110 -13.22 -1.36 4.68
N GLU A 111 -12.78 -1.43 5.93
CA GLU A 111 -11.73 -2.34 6.38
C GLU A 111 -12.28 -3.24 7.48
N ALA A 112 -11.93 -4.53 7.44
CA ALA A 112 -12.13 -5.44 8.58
C ALA A 112 -10.86 -5.39 9.44
N ARG A 113 -10.82 -4.48 10.42
CA ARG A 113 -9.62 -4.21 11.21
C ARG A 113 -9.40 -5.24 12.29
N HIS A 114 -10.48 -5.79 12.83
CA HIS A 114 -10.46 -6.79 13.88
C HIS A 114 -10.72 -8.19 13.33
N SER A 115 -10.24 -9.21 14.06
CA SER A 115 -10.48 -10.62 13.73
C SER A 115 -11.98 -10.93 13.60
N SER A 116 -12.78 -10.44 14.54
CA SER A 116 -14.24 -10.62 14.52
C SER A 116 -14.93 -9.99 13.31
N GLU A 117 -14.43 -8.86 12.79
CA GLU A 117 -14.93 -8.25 11.56
C GLU A 117 -14.51 -9.05 10.33
N THR A 118 -13.30 -9.60 10.36
CA THR A 118 -12.76 -10.43 9.28
C THR A 118 -13.53 -11.75 9.18
N GLU A 119 -13.81 -12.39 10.31
CA GLU A 119 -14.65 -13.59 10.37
C GLU A 119 -16.06 -13.33 9.84
N LYS A 120 -16.67 -12.19 10.20
CA LYS A 120 -17.97 -11.78 9.63
C LYS A 120 -17.91 -11.58 8.12
N ALA A 121 -16.81 -11.04 7.59
CA ALA A 121 -16.63 -10.88 6.15
C ALA A 121 -16.48 -12.24 5.45
N LEU A 122 -15.64 -13.11 6.00
CA LEU A 122 -15.44 -14.48 5.50
C LEU A 122 -16.73 -15.31 5.54
N ALA A 123 -17.51 -15.22 6.62
CA ALA A 123 -18.81 -15.90 6.74
C ALA A 123 -19.84 -15.42 5.70
N LYS A 124 -19.66 -14.21 5.16
CA LYS A 124 -20.46 -13.67 4.05
C LYS A 124 -19.85 -13.95 2.67
N ASN A 125 -18.85 -14.82 2.59
CA ASN A 125 -18.09 -15.11 1.37
C ASN A 125 -17.47 -13.87 0.73
N LEU A 126 -17.16 -12.84 1.52
CA LEU A 126 -16.42 -11.69 1.01
C LEU A 126 -14.93 -12.05 0.92
N PRO A 127 -14.22 -11.53 -0.10
CA PRO A 127 -12.79 -11.77 -0.26
C PRO A 127 -12.00 -11.23 0.93
N ALA A 128 -10.98 -11.97 1.35
CA ALA A 128 -10.00 -11.52 2.34
C ALA A 128 -8.60 -11.87 1.86
N PHE A 129 -7.62 -11.07 2.27
CA PHE A 129 -6.22 -11.40 2.10
C PHE A 129 -5.54 -11.27 3.45
N LEU A 130 -5.37 -12.42 4.11
CA LEU A 130 -4.84 -12.49 5.47
C LEU A 130 -3.33 -12.63 5.43
N VAL A 131 -2.64 -11.70 6.07
CA VAL A 131 -1.18 -11.64 6.07
C VAL A 131 -0.64 -11.54 7.48
N TYR A 132 0.48 -12.22 7.68
CA TYR A 132 1.38 -12.05 8.80
C TYR A 132 2.70 -11.49 8.28
N THR A 133 3.32 -10.61 9.07
CA THR A 133 4.61 -10.01 8.72
C THR A 133 5.65 -10.45 9.75
N PRO A 134 6.68 -11.22 9.35
CA PRO A 134 7.68 -11.75 10.27
C PRO A 134 8.43 -10.67 11.07
N PRO A 135 9.13 -11.07 12.14
CA PRO A 135 10.03 -10.18 12.88
C PRO A 135 11.13 -9.58 12.02
N SER A 136 11.71 -8.47 12.48
CA SER A 136 12.70 -7.67 11.72
C SER A 136 13.90 -8.48 11.25
N LEU A 137 14.39 -9.43 12.05
CA LEU A 137 15.53 -10.28 11.69
C LEU A 137 15.29 -11.14 10.45
N TRP A 138 14.03 -11.51 10.18
CA TRP A 138 13.65 -12.30 9.01
C TRP A 138 13.43 -11.41 7.78
N VAL A 139 13.00 -10.17 7.98
CA VAL A 139 12.71 -9.20 6.91
C VAL A 139 13.97 -8.51 6.43
N ASN A 140 14.80 -8.02 7.35
CA ASN A 140 16.00 -7.25 7.08
C ASN A 140 17.09 -7.66 8.09
N GLY A 141 17.62 -8.87 7.91
CA GLY A 141 18.78 -9.32 8.66
C GLY A 141 19.95 -8.34 8.52
N HIS A 142 20.83 -8.27 9.52
CA HIS A 142 21.99 -7.38 9.50
C HIS A 142 22.91 -7.64 8.30
N GLU A 143 22.94 -8.87 7.81
CA GLU A 143 23.70 -9.28 6.64
C GLU A 143 22.76 -9.89 5.60
N TRP A 144 23.03 -9.61 4.32
CA TRP A 144 22.26 -10.17 3.21
C TRP A 144 22.70 -11.62 2.94
N LYS A 145 22.27 -12.53 3.82
CA LYS A 145 22.57 -13.95 3.78
C LYS A 145 21.26 -14.76 3.70
N PRO A 146 21.30 -15.99 3.14
CA PRO A 146 20.14 -16.86 3.14
C PRO A 146 19.64 -17.14 4.56
N LEU A 147 18.32 -17.24 4.73
CA LEU A 147 17.66 -17.63 5.97
C LEU A 147 17.74 -19.16 6.23
N GLY A 148 18.51 -19.88 5.43
CA GLY A 148 18.64 -21.32 5.51
C GLY A 148 17.39 -22.06 5.04
N GLU A 149 17.20 -23.26 5.55
CA GLU A 149 15.98 -24.03 5.34
C GLU A 149 14.83 -23.36 6.11
N ILE A 150 13.74 -23.03 5.40
CA ILE A 150 12.51 -22.56 6.01
C ILE A 150 11.52 -23.71 6.08
N ALA A 151 11.15 -24.07 7.32
CA ALA A 151 10.18 -25.13 7.58
C ALA A 151 8.91 -24.57 8.20
N LEU A 152 7.77 -25.12 7.79
CA LEU A 152 6.46 -24.78 8.31
C LEU A 152 5.77 -26.01 8.91
N LYS A 153 4.98 -25.77 9.95
CA LYS A 153 4.10 -26.79 10.56
C LYS A 153 2.79 -26.12 10.96
N THR A 154 1.69 -26.86 10.89
CA THR A 154 0.37 -26.37 11.31
C THR A 154 -0.27 -27.26 12.37
N ASN A 155 -0.96 -26.62 13.31
CA ASN A 155 -1.87 -27.25 14.26
C ASN A 155 -3.33 -27.28 13.77
N GLU A 156 -3.59 -26.90 12.52
CA GLU A 156 -4.90 -27.09 11.88
C GLU A 156 -5.31 -28.57 11.87
N SER A 157 -6.61 -28.83 12.01
CA SER A 157 -7.19 -30.17 11.83
C SER A 157 -7.35 -30.58 10.36
N GLU A 158 -7.34 -29.60 9.45
CA GLU A 158 -7.51 -29.78 8.02
C GLU A 158 -6.33 -29.17 7.25
N PRO A 159 -6.03 -29.65 6.03
CA PRO A 159 -4.99 -29.03 5.21
C PRO A 159 -5.24 -27.53 4.99
N ILE A 160 -4.16 -26.77 4.96
CA ILE A 160 -4.17 -25.34 4.63
C ILE A 160 -3.11 -25.02 3.58
N THR A 161 -3.46 -24.16 2.63
CA THR A 161 -2.48 -23.63 1.67
C THR A 161 -1.94 -22.32 2.23
N ILE A 162 -0.62 -22.23 2.32
CA ILE A 162 0.09 -21.05 2.78
C ILE A 162 0.92 -20.51 1.63
N GLU A 163 0.85 -19.21 1.42
CA GLU A 163 1.75 -18.48 0.55
C GLU A 163 2.83 -17.81 1.40
N VAL A 164 4.09 -17.98 1.03
CA VAL A 164 5.24 -17.35 1.67
C VAL A 164 5.91 -16.47 0.64
N GLY A 165 6.06 -15.19 0.94
CA GLY A 165 6.70 -14.22 0.05
C GLY A 165 7.91 -13.56 0.69
N GLY A 166 8.93 -13.34 -0.12
CA GLY A 166 10.23 -12.89 0.33
C GLY A 166 11.12 -12.37 -0.79
N GLN A 167 12.43 -12.36 -0.54
CA GLN A 167 13.44 -11.99 -1.54
C GLN A 167 14.53 -13.04 -1.65
N ASP A 168 15.11 -13.13 -2.84
CA ASP A 168 16.24 -14.01 -3.15
C ASP A 168 17.61 -13.32 -2.95
N ALA A 169 18.69 -13.97 -3.38
CA ALA A 169 20.06 -13.44 -3.31
C ALA A 169 20.22 -12.07 -4.00
N ASN A 170 19.45 -11.82 -5.05
CA ASN A 170 19.50 -10.61 -5.86
C ASN A 170 18.52 -9.54 -5.38
N ARG A 171 17.88 -9.72 -4.22
CA ARG A 171 16.78 -8.87 -3.73
C ARG A 171 15.54 -8.89 -4.63
N SER A 172 15.45 -9.87 -5.54
CA SER A 172 14.26 -10.04 -6.39
C SER A 172 13.13 -10.65 -5.57
N ALA A 173 11.91 -10.15 -5.76
CA ALA A 173 10.74 -10.67 -5.07
C ALA A 173 10.43 -12.10 -5.54
N ILE A 174 10.34 -13.03 -4.59
CA ILE A 174 10.00 -14.43 -4.83
C ILE A 174 8.87 -14.85 -3.88
N HIS A 175 8.08 -15.84 -4.30
CA HIS A 175 7.06 -16.42 -3.44
C HIS A 175 6.86 -17.91 -3.75
N GLU A 176 6.38 -18.65 -2.75
CA GLU A 176 6.10 -20.07 -2.84
C GLU A 176 4.77 -20.38 -2.15
N ARG A 177 4.00 -21.29 -2.75
CA ARG A 177 2.78 -21.83 -2.14
C ARG A 177 3.03 -23.25 -1.68
N VAL A 178 2.76 -23.50 -0.40
CA VAL A 178 2.91 -24.82 0.22
C VAL A 178 1.58 -25.28 0.79
N ARG A 179 1.21 -26.52 0.50
CA ARG A 179 0.07 -27.18 1.15
C ARG A 179 0.57 -27.86 2.42
N LEU A 180 0.17 -27.34 3.58
CA LEU A 180 0.49 -27.95 4.87
C LEU A 180 -0.57 -28.96 5.27
N LEU A 181 -0.15 -30.19 5.51
CA LEU A 181 -0.97 -31.22 6.11
C LEU A 181 -0.92 -31.11 7.65
N PRO A 182 -2.02 -31.45 8.36
CA PRO A 182 -2.06 -31.45 9.81
C PRO A 182 -0.86 -32.14 10.44
N ARG A 183 -0.22 -31.47 11.42
CA ARG A 183 0.90 -31.98 12.23
C ARG A 183 2.14 -32.43 11.45
N THR A 184 2.20 -32.16 10.16
CA THR A 184 3.31 -32.53 9.29
C THR A 184 4.22 -31.32 9.06
N ARG A 185 5.53 -31.54 9.00
CA ARG A 185 6.50 -30.52 8.64
C ARG A 185 6.62 -30.48 7.11
N ALA A 186 6.51 -29.29 6.53
CA ALA A 186 6.87 -29.05 5.15
C ALA A 186 8.02 -28.05 5.09
N THR A 187 8.88 -28.20 4.09
CA THR A 187 10.02 -27.31 3.86
C THR A 187 9.80 -26.57 2.55
N LEU A 188 10.11 -25.28 2.55
CA LEU A 188 10.07 -24.47 1.33
C LEU A 188 11.22 -24.88 0.39
N SER A 189 10.91 -24.96 -0.89
CA SER A 189 11.88 -25.29 -1.94
C SER A 189 12.74 -24.09 -2.34
N GLN A 190 12.20 -22.87 -2.20
CA GLN A 190 12.93 -21.65 -2.54
C GLN A 190 13.89 -21.20 -1.44
N ARG A 191 15.00 -20.60 -1.87
CA ARG A 191 16.02 -20.05 -0.97
C ARG A 191 15.76 -18.56 -0.71
N PHE A 192 15.19 -18.28 0.45
CA PHE A 192 14.91 -16.91 0.89
C PHE A 192 16.13 -16.27 1.57
N TYR A 193 16.43 -15.03 1.22
CA TYR A 193 17.36 -14.14 1.92
C TYR A 193 16.61 -13.17 2.85
N SER A 194 15.32 -12.97 2.57
CA SER A 194 14.39 -12.24 3.41
C SER A 194 13.01 -12.87 3.30
N LEU A 195 12.26 -12.93 4.40
CA LEU A 195 10.87 -13.36 4.43
C LEU A 195 10.01 -12.16 4.82
N LEU A 196 9.17 -11.70 3.89
CA LEU A 196 8.46 -10.44 3.98
C LEU A 196 7.04 -10.62 4.50
N TYR A 197 6.39 -11.72 4.09
CA TYR A 197 5.05 -12.06 4.53
C TYR A 197 4.80 -13.56 4.50
N VAL A 198 3.82 -13.97 5.30
CA VAL A 198 3.10 -15.24 5.16
C VAL A 198 1.64 -14.87 4.93
N ALA A 199 0.97 -15.53 3.99
CA ALA A 199 -0.42 -15.28 3.65
C ALA A 199 -1.24 -16.56 3.61
N VAL A 200 -2.52 -16.45 3.98
CA VAL A 200 -3.48 -17.56 3.96
C VAL A 200 -4.81 -17.13 3.35
N PRO A 201 -5.50 -18.03 2.63
CA PRO A 201 -6.77 -17.70 1.96
C PRO A 201 -7.97 -17.69 2.92
N ARG A 202 -7.83 -18.27 4.11
CA ARG A 202 -8.87 -18.36 5.15
C ARG A 202 -8.26 -18.18 6.54
N SER A 203 -9.06 -17.73 7.50
CA SER A 203 -8.61 -17.62 8.89
C SER A 203 -8.18 -19.00 9.41
N PRO A 204 -6.93 -19.15 9.88
CA PRO A 204 -6.52 -20.37 10.56
C PRO A 204 -7.16 -20.39 11.95
N ARG A 205 -7.56 -21.59 12.38
CA ARG A 205 -8.09 -21.92 13.70
C ARG A 205 -6.99 -22.39 14.66
N GLY A 206 -5.89 -22.92 14.12
CA GLY A 206 -4.72 -23.37 14.86
C GLY A 206 -3.46 -22.60 14.49
N ASP A 207 -2.45 -22.70 15.34
CA ASP A 207 -1.18 -22.02 15.13
C ASP A 207 -0.42 -22.55 13.92
N ILE A 208 0.35 -21.66 13.29
CA ILE A 208 1.30 -21.99 12.23
C ILE A 208 2.70 -21.68 12.75
N GLY A 209 3.55 -22.70 12.85
CA GLY A 209 4.95 -22.56 13.17
C GLY A 209 5.79 -22.32 11.92
N LEU A 210 6.71 -21.36 12.00
CA LEU A 210 7.68 -21.00 10.97
C LEU A 210 9.09 -21.07 11.57
N HIS A 211 9.95 -21.94 11.04
CA HIS A 211 11.31 -22.16 11.54
C HIS A 211 12.35 -21.82 10.47
N SER A 212 13.45 -21.16 10.88
CA SER A 212 14.62 -20.87 10.05
C SER A 212 15.83 -21.58 10.64
N SER A 213 16.49 -22.41 9.85
CA SER A 213 17.66 -23.16 10.30
C SER A 213 18.89 -22.27 10.53
N THR A 214 19.04 -21.17 9.78
CA THR A 214 20.18 -20.26 9.93
C THR A 214 20.02 -19.33 11.12
N LEU A 215 18.80 -18.89 11.42
CA LEU A 215 18.53 -18.06 12.59
C LEU A 215 18.36 -18.88 13.88
N ASP A 216 18.19 -20.21 13.76
CA ASP A 216 17.81 -21.11 14.85
C ASP A 216 16.60 -20.59 15.65
N GLN A 217 15.60 -20.11 14.92
CA GLN A 217 14.41 -19.48 15.50
C GLN A 217 13.14 -20.12 14.96
N THR A 218 12.19 -20.32 15.86
CA THR A 218 10.82 -20.73 15.53
C THR A 218 9.86 -19.63 15.96
N HIS A 219 9.06 -19.14 15.02
CA HIS A 219 7.96 -18.23 15.28
C HIS A 219 6.63 -18.97 15.18
N ILE A 220 5.80 -18.79 16.20
CA ILE A 220 4.44 -19.30 16.24
C ILE A 220 3.51 -18.15 15.87
N ILE A 221 2.75 -18.33 14.80
CA ILE A 221 1.77 -17.38 14.30
C ILE A 221 0.40 -17.85 14.81
N ALA A 222 -0.14 -17.16 15.80
CA ALA A 222 -1.45 -17.45 16.35
C ALA A 222 -2.57 -16.96 15.41
N PRO A 223 -3.80 -17.51 15.49
CA PRO A 223 -4.95 -17.01 14.75
C PRO A 223 -5.18 -15.49 14.84
N SER A 224 -4.87 -14.88 15.99
CA SER A 224 -5.01 -13.44 16.22
C SER A 224 -3.95 -12.57 15.54
N ASP A 225 -2.85 -13.15 15.07
CA ASP A 225 -1.73 -12.40 14.48
C ASP A 225 -1.96 -12.04 13.00
N TRP A 226 -2.97 -12.65 12.38
CA TRP A 226 -3.29 -12.44 10.98
C TRP A 226 -4.08 -11.15 10.77
N GLY A 227 -3.58 -10.30 9.88
CA GLY A 227 -4.24 -9.07 9.47
C GLY A 227 -4.89 -9.17 8.11
N ASN A 228 -6.15 -8.77 7.98
CA ASN A 228 -6.80 -8.66 6.67
C ASN A 228 -6.44 -7.33 5.99
N ILE A 229 -5.76 -7.37 4.84
CA ILE A 229 -5.41 -6.15 4.09
C ILE A 229 -6.43 -5.78 3.01
N TRP A 230 -7.52 -6.53 2.89
CA TRP A 230 -8.57 -6.26 1.91
C TRP A 230 -9.36 -4.99 2.25
N ILE A 231 -9.61 -4.16 1.24
CA ILE A 231 -10.44 -2.96 1.33
C ILE A 231 -11.73 -3.21 0.52
N TYR A 232 -12.89 -3.14 1.17
CA TYR A 232 -14.18 -3.49 0.58
C TYR A 232 -14.89 -2.28 -0.01
N GLY A 233 -15.57 -2.48 -1.15
CA GLY A 233 -16.41 -1.46 -1.78
C GLY A 233 -15.63 -0.24 -2.25
N GLN A 234 -14.43 -0.47 -2.79
CA GLN A 234 -13.50 0.60 -3.14
C GLN A 234 -14.08 1.56 -4.19
N ARG A 235 -13.95 2.86 -3.96
CA ARG A 235 -14.08 3.89 -5.01
C ARG A 235 -12.90 4.85 -4.95
N VAL A 236 -12.40 5.22 -6.11
CA VAL A 236 -11.29 6.15 -6.27
C VAL A 236 -11.81 7.49 -6.80
N TYR A 237 -11.34 8.57 -6.19
CA TYR A 237 -11.59 9.96 -6.60
C TYR A 237 -10.24 10.59 -6.93
N VAL A 238 -10.04 11.01 -8.17
CA VAL A 238 -8.86 11.78 -8.59
C VAL A 238 -9.25 13.25 -8.54
N CYS A 239 -8.56 14.05 -7.75
CA CYS A 239 -9.03 15.40 -7.40
C CYS A 239 -8.32 16.52 -8.15
N GLY A 240 -7.04 16.33 -8.48
CA GLY A 240 -6.27 17.36 -9.17
C GLY A 240 -4.78 17.13 -9.05
N TRP A 241 -4.02 18.05 -9.63
CA TRP A 241 -2.57 17.98 -9.69
C TRP A 241 -1.92 19.34 -9.42
N MET A 242 -0.62 19.30 -9.15
CA MET A 242 0.22 20.50 -9.06
C MET A 242 1.69 20.17 -9.33
N THR A 243 2.47 21.15 -9.79
CA THR A 243 3.94 21.06 -9.75
C THR A 243 4.46 21.16 -8.32
N LYS A 244 5.67 20.64 -8.06
CA LYS A 244 6.34 20.81 -6.76
C LYS A 244 6.56 22.29 -6.43
N SER A 245 6.94 23.11 -7.40
CA SER A 245 7.17 24.55 -7.19
C SER A 245 5.91 25.29 -6.78
N ASP A 246 4.80 25.04 -7.48
CA ASP A 246 3.54 25.72 -7.17
C ASP A 246 2.99 25.25 -5.82
N PHE A 247 3.13 23.95 -5.52
CA PHE A 247 2.77 23.42 -4.21
C PHE A 247 3.63 24.03 -3.11
N ARG A 248 4.94 24.23 -3.34
CA ARG A 248 5.84 24.91 -2.39
C ARG A 248 5.38 26.33 -2.10
N ALA A 249 4.96 27.06 -3.13
CA ALA A 249 4.54 28.45 -3.03
C ALA A 249 3.17 28.62 -2.36
N ALA A 250 2.22 27.72 -2.65
CA ALA A 250 0.84 27.83 -2.19
C ALA A 250 0.55 27.07 -0.88
N SER A 251 1.34 26.05 -0.53
CA SER A 251 1.09 25.22 0.66
C SER A 251 1.59 25.87 1.94
N HIS A 252 0.93 25.54 3.05
CA HIS A 252 1.35 25.91 4.40
C HIS A 252 1.86 24.66 5.14
N LYS A 253 2.66 24.89 6.20
CA LYS A 253 3.06 23.81 7.11
C LYS A 253 1.91 23.45 8.03
N LEU A 254 1.65 22.15 8.17
CA LEU A 254 0.65 21.57 9.03
C LEU A 254 1.36 20.62 10.02
N PRO A 255 1.36 20.92 11.33
CA PRO A 255 2.00 20.08 12.33
C PRO A 255 1.49 18.63 12.36
N ALA A 256 2.30 17.75 12.94
CA ALA A 256 1.84 16.40 13.27
C ALA A 256 0.70 16.46 14.29
N GLY A 257 -0.30 15.60 14.12
CA GLY A 257 -1.47 15.57 14.99
C GLY A 257 -2.52 16.63 14.66
N SER A 258 -2.38 17.41 13.58
CA SER A 258 -3.42 18.38 13.20
C SER A 258 -4.68 17.69 12.65
N PRO A 259 -5.88 18.17 12.98
CA PRO A 259 -7.12 17.68 12.39
C PRO A 259 -7.31 18.21 10.97
N VAL A 260 -7.83 17.35 10.09
CA VAL A 260 -8.20 17.71 8.71
C VAL A 260 -9.51 17.04 8.33
N LYS A 261 -10.17 17.49 7.27
CA LYS A 261 -11.47 16.93 6.87
C LYS A 261 -11.42 15.42 6.66
N GLN A 262 -10.37 14.91 6.01
CA GLN A 262 -10.18 13.48 5.77
C GLN A 262 -9.83 12.66 7.02
N TYR A 263 -9.09 13.21 7.98
CA TYR A 263 -8.54 12.47 9.12
C TYR A 263 -8.72 13.22 10.43
N THR A 264 -9.05 12.51 11.51
CA THR A 264 -9.12 13.12 12.84
C THR A 264 -7.80 13.77 13.24
N HIS A 265 -6.67 13.14 12.92
CA HIS A 265 -5.33 13.69 13.15
C HIS A 265 -4.34 13.20 12.08
N THR A 266 -3.42 14.05 11.63
CA THR A 266 -2.28 13.66 10.78
C THR A 266 -1.26 12.85 11.58
N SER A 267 -0.58 11.89 10.94
CA SER A 267 0.42 11.04 11.61
C SER A 267 1.82 11.67 11.67
N THR A 268 2.08 12.67 10.82
CA THR A 268 3.36 13.36 10.63
C THR A 268 3.12 14.83 10.35
N ALA A 269 4.16 15.66 10.38
CA ALA A 269 4.08 17.00 9.82
C ALA A 269 3.90 16.92 8.30
N ASN A 270 3.13 17.84 7.72
CA ASN A 270 2.82 17.87 6.31
C ASN A 270 2.95 19.29 5.75
N ARG A 271 3.20 19.39 4.46
CA ARG A 271 2.75 20.53 3.65
C ARG A 271 1.31 20.28 3.21
N ALA A 272 0.46 21.29 3.37
CA ALA A 272 -0.97 21.18 3.14
C ALA A 272 -1.52 22.34 2.33
N MET A 273 -2.55 22.06 1.54
CA MET A 273 -3.41 23.07 0.94
C MET A 273 -4.79 22.50 0.59
N PRO A 274 -5.82 23.33 0.42
CA PRO A 274 -7.14 22.85 0.02
C PRO A 274 -7.13 22.12 -1.33
N ILE A 275 -7.88 21.02 -1.43
CA ILE A 275 -8.04 20.27 -2.69
C ILE A 275 -8.65 21.15 -3.80
N ARG A 276 -9.55 22.07 -3.45
CA ARG A 276 -10.16 23.02 -4.41
C ARG A 276 -9.16 23.94 -5.12
N ASP A 277 -7.97 24.10 -4.56
CA ASP A 277 -6.93 24.97 -5.11
C ASP A 277 -5.96 24.20 -6.02
N LEU A 278 -6.17 22.89 -6.22
CA LEU A 278 -5.42 22.08 -7.18
C LEU A 278 -5.87 22.38 -8.61
N ARG A 279 -4.96 22.17 -9.57
CA ARG A 279 -5.29 22.25 -10.99
C ARG A 279 -6.12 21.05 -11.42
N GLN A 280 -7.01 21.27 -12.39
CA GLN A 280 -7.90 20.21 -12.86
C GLN A 280 -7.12 19.17 -13.66
N MET A 281 -7.54 17.90 -13.56
CA MET A 281 -6.91 16.81 -14.30
C MET A 281 -7.02 16.97 -15.82
N SER A 282 -8.08 17.61 -16.32
CA SER A 282 -8.25 17.95 -17.74
C SER A 282 -7.10 18.79 -18.28
N GLU A 283 -6.59 19.75 -17.50
CA GLU A 283 -5.43 20.57 -17.89
C GLU A 283 -4.16 19.72 -18.08
N LEU A 284 -3.97 18.70 -17.24
CA LEU A 284 -2.83 17.79 -17.36
C LEU A 284 -2.90 16.97 -18.65
N VAL A 285 -4.10 16.51 -19.03
CA VAL A 285 -4.34 15.81 -20.30
C VAL A 285 -3.94 16.67 -21.49
N GLU A 286 -4.34 17.94 -21.49
CA GLU A 286 -3.98 18.87 -22.57
C GLU A 286 -2.48 19.11 -22.66
N ILE A 287 -1.81 19.32 -21.52
CA ILE A 287 -0.36 19.49 -21.45
C ILE A 287 0.35 18.25 -22.00
N ALA A 288 -0.08 17.05 -21.58
CA ALA A 288 0.50 15.80 -22.03
C ALA A 288 0.32 15.59 -23.55
N LYS A 289 -0.87 15.86 -24.08
CA LYS A 289 -1.16 15.74 -25.52
C LYS A 289 -0.32 16.71 -26.37
N ARG A 290 -0.14 17.95 -25.90
CA ARG A 290 0.73 18.93 -26.59
C ARG A 290 2.20 18.54 -26.60
N HIS A 291 2.67 17.87 -25.55
CA HIS A 291 4.05 17.38 -25.50
C HIS A 291 4.32 16.32 -26.58
N ILE A 292 3.35 15.44 -26.84
CA ILE A 292 3.44 14.43 -27.91
C ILE A 292 3.54 15.09 -29.28
N MET A 293 2.77 16.15 -29.55
CA MET A 293 2.82 16.83 -30.84
C MET A 293 4.14 17.54 -31.14
N LYS A 294 4.98 17.76 -30.12
CA LYS A 294 6.26 18.47 -30.23
C LYS A 294 7.47 17.53 -30.29
N THR A 295 7.29 16.25 -30.01
CA THR A 295 8.35 15.22 -29.96
C THR A 295 8.20 14.28 -31.14
#